data_AF-A0AAV4FIC8-F1
#
_entry.id   AF-A0AAV4FIC8-F1
#
_cell.length_a   1.000
_cell.length_b   1.000
_cell.length_c   1.000
_cell.angle_alpha   90.00
_cell.angle_beta   90.00
_cell.angle_gamma   90.00
#
_symmetry.space_group_name_H-M   'P 1'
#
loop_
_entity.id
_entity.type
_entity.pdbx_description
1 polymer ?
#
loop_
_entity_poly.entity_id
_entity_poly.type
_entity_poly.pdbx_seq_one_letter_code
_entity_poly.pdbx_strand_id
1 'polypeptide(L)'
;MASMQNADYSGSKEWLSSYCKNILSEIDIQKEKSQDDGQRGIILTVYHDKCSTLIEEITTLDPEALSFVVLSNALQKIAQLVLDFTYVEECCLVDQDFLLQAAYERVTYIIETLSSVESLTIKAAPDNNPRDVLSPSLAECIHWRKGALLYMYCHTVNSRCSREQLPVHFLQCLQTGSKHLVAMLSTRSLPLWLNIASDRMSEQEMAGAGTSDDGPDLLSQGIYSDTHLLALMYLGEMCYWYAQLSQPAVCRRASGVDLGVRDNTASSDTSPASGDVQPQPQQRDTTGTTSSSVRGLGDTQTSGISPDSTAGDDNKATGPQPSKLGIVTFDPTHSSLEQGQSLDMLRVGQLCLENYVTAAKGPMSAGGWNTDRAEEILQYFGNLSI
;
A
#
# COMPACT_ATOMS: atom_id res chain seq x y z
N MET A 1 46.02 -7.65 -8.26
CA MET A 1 45.04 -8.62 -8.82
C MET A 1 44.28 -9.19 -7.65
N ALA A 2 43.10 -8.64 -7.34
CA ALA A 2 42.24 -9.18 -6.30
C ALA A 2 41.67 -10.51 -6.81
N SER A 3 41.98 -11.58 -6.09
CA SER A 3 41.36 -12.90 -6.24
C SER A 3 39.85 -12.73 -6.09
N MET A 4 39.08 -12.87 -7.18
CA MET A 4 37.64 -13.13 -7.07
C MET A 4 37.51 -14.46 -6.34
N GLN A 5 37.18 -14.42 -5.04
CA GLN A 5 36.69 -15.60 -4.36
C GLN A 5 35.45 -16.06 -5.14
N ASN A 6 35.47 -17.30 -5.61
CA ASN A 6 34.25 -17.93 -6.11
C ASN A 6 33.28 -17.96 -4.94
N ALA A 7 32.22 -17.16 -5.02
CA ALA A 7 31.14 -17.20 -4.05
C ALA A 7 30.58 -18.62 -4.00
N ASP A 8 30.53 -19.19 -2.80
CA ASP A 8 30.02 -20.53 -2.57
C ASP A 8 28.51 -20.45 -2.37
N TYR A 9 27.76 -20.87 -3.38
CA TYR A 9 26.30 -20.95 -3.34
C TYR A 9 25.79 -22.34 -2.91
N SER A 10 26.66 -23.18 -2.33
CA SER A 10 26.29 -24.51 -1.84
C SER A 10 25.10 -24.43 -0.86
N GLY A 11 24.05 -25.23 -1.10
CA GLY A 11 22.81 -25.20 -0.33
C GLY A 11 21.72 -24.25 -0.84
N SER A 12 22.06 -23.32 -1.76
CA SER A 12 21.07 -22.36 -2.31
C SER A 12 19.95 -23.07 -3.06
N LYS A 13 20.28 -24.10 -3.84
CA LYS A 13 19.29 -24.91 -4.57
C LYS A 13 18.24 -25.50 -3.64
N GLU A 14 18.66 -26.06 -2.50
CA GLU A 14 17.78 -26.66 -1.51
C GLU A 14 16.88 -25.60 -0.85
N TRP A 15 17.41 -24.41 -0.55
CA TRP A 15 16.61 -23.32 0.00
C TRP A 15 15.56 -22.82 -0.98
N LEU A 16 15.93 -22.61 -2.25
CA LEU A 16 15.00 -22.18 -3.29
C LEU A 16 13.89 -23.22 -3.53
N SER A 17 14.26 -24.50 -3.64
CA SER A 17 13.30 -25.60 -3.85
C SER A 17 12.35 -25.75 -2.66
N SER A 18 12.89 -25.69 -1.44
CA SER A 18 12.07 -25.75 -0.22
C SER A 18 11.10 -24.58 -0.12
N TYR A 19 11.57 -23.37 -0.43
CA TYR A 19 10.72 -22.18 -0.44
C TYR A 19 9.57 -22.30 -1.45
N CYS A 20 9.87 -22.70 -2.69
CA CYS A 20 8.82 -22.86 -3.71
C CYS A 20 7.79 -23.94 -3.33
N LYS A 21 8.23 -25.05 -2.73
CA LYS A 21 7.30 -26.09 -2.22
C LYS A 21 6.37 -25.57 -1.14
N ASN A 22 6.86 -24.69 -0.26
CA ASN A 22 6.03 -24.06 0.76
C ASN A 22 5.01 -23.10 0.14
N ILE A 23 5.40 -22.32 -0.88
CA ILE A 23 4.47 -21.47 -1.64
C ILE A 23 3.42 -22.31 -2.37
N LEU A 24 3.81 -23.41 -3.01
CA LEU A 24 2.89 -24.33 -3.68
C LEU A 24 1.84 -24.88 -2.70
N SER A 25 2.30 -25.36 -1.54
CA SER A 25 1.42 -25.84 -0.46
C SER A 25 0.43 -24.78 0.00
N GLU A 26 0.84 -23.50 0.07
CA GLU A 26 -0.06 -22.41 0.43
C GLU A 26 -1.08 -22.10 -0.68
N ILE A 27 -0.66 -22.14 -1.95
CA ILE A 27 -1.56 -22.01 -3.09
C ILE A 27 -2.63 -23.11 -3.05
N ASP A 28 -2.24 -24.35 -2.76
CA ASP A 28 -3.17 -25.49 -2.64
C ASP A 28 -4.18 -25.28 -1.51
N ILE A 29 -3.72 -24.85 -0.32
CA ILE A 29 -4.61 -24.52 0.80
C ILE A 29 -5.61 -23.42 0.41
N GLN A 30 -5.18 -22.39 -0.30
CA GLN A 30 -6.09 -21.33 -0.76
C GLN A 30 -7.06 -21.79 -1.84
N LYS A 31 -6.63 -22.72 -2.69
CA LYS A 31 -7.47 -23.33 -3.72
C LYS A 31 -8.56 -24.20 -3.09
N GLU A 32 -8.22 -25.02 -2.10
CA GLU A 32 -9.18 -25.84 -1.34
C GLU A 32 -10.22 -24.99 -0.59
N LYS A 33 -9.80 -23.85 -0.04
CA LYS A 33 -10.70 -22.89 0.62
C LYS A 33 -11.60 -22.15 -0.36
N SER A 34 -11.16 -21.97 -1.60
CA SER A 34 -11.95 -21.34 -2.66
C SER A 34 -12.89 -22.41 -3.23
N GLN A 35 -14.06 -22.59 -2.61
CA GLN A 35 -15.07 -23.60 -2.97
C GLN A 35 -15.75 -23.40 -4.35
N ASP A 36 -15.13 -22.68 -5.29
CA ASP A 36 -15.72 -22.35 -6.60
C ASP A 36 -14.69 -22.30 -7.73
N ASP A 37 -15.12 -22.72 -8.93
CA ASP A 37 -14.45 -22.58 -10.23
C ASP A 37 -14.51 -21.13 -10.76
N GLY A 38 -14.81 -20.16 -9.89
CA GLY A 38 -14.82 -18.74 -10.22
C GLY A 38 -13.44 -18.19 -10.59
N GLN A 39 -13.39 -16.90 -10.94
CA GLN A 39 -12.16 -16.23 -11.42
C GLN A 39 -10.96 -16.44 -10.49
N ARG A 40 -11.18 -16.43 -9.18
CA ARG A 40 -10.14 -16.69 -8.16
C ARG A 40 -9.55 -18.10 -8.27
N GLY A 41 -10.37 -19.13 -8.44
CA GLY A 41 -9.91 -20.52 -8.60
C GLY A 41 -9.09 -20.73 -9.87
N ILE A 42 -9.50 -20.07 -10.96
CA ILE A 42 -8.75 -20.07 -12.23
C ILE A 42 -7.37 -19.43 -12.02
N ILE A 43 -7.32 -18.27 -11.39
CA ILE A 43 -6.06 -17.55 -11.13
C ILE A 43 -5.12 -18.37 -10.24
N LEU A 44 -5.63 -18.99 -9.16
CA LEU A 44 -4.84 -19.85 -8.29
C LEU A 44 -4.30 -21.08 -9.02
N THR A 45 -5.05 -21.64 -9.99
CA THR A 45 -4.56 -22.73 -10.85
C THR A 45 -3.38 -22.28 -11.72
N VAL A 46 -3.45 -21.09 -12.30
CA VAL A 46 -2.32 -20.53 -13.07
C VAL A 46 -1.07 -20.38 -12.21
N TYR A 47 -1.20 -19.92 -10.95
CA TYR A 47 -0.06 -19.77 -10.05
C TYR A 47 0.48 -21.11 -9.53
N HIS A 48 -0.39 -22.08 -9.30
CA HIS A 48 0.01 -23.45 -9.00
C HIS A 48 0.90 -24.02 -10.12
N ASP A 49 0.48 -23.88 -11.38
CA ASP A 49 1.23 -24.42 -12.53
C ASP A 49 2.56 -23.67 -12.75
N LYS A 50 2.56 -22.35 -12.60
CA LYS A 50 3.79 -21.53 -12.62
C LYS A 50 4.77 -21.97 -11.52
N CYS A 51 4.28 -22.18 -10.30
CA CYS A 51 5.10 -22.59 -9.17
C CYS A 51 5.67 -24.01 -9.38
N SER A 52 4.84 -24.95 -9.87
CA SER A 52 5.25 -26.31 -10.20
C SER A 52 6.37 -26.33 -11.25
N THR A 53 6.21 -25.56 -12.33
CA THR A 53 7.23 -25.39 -13.37
C THR A 53 8.54 -24.85 -12.79
N LEU A 54 8.46 -23.83 -11.92
CA LEU A 54 9.63 -23.24 -11.28
C LEU A 54 10.35 -24.23 -10.35
N ILE A 55 9.61 -25.09 -9.63
CA ILE A 55 10.19 -26.15 -8.81
C ILE A 55 10.97 -27.14 -9.68
N GLU A 56 10.43 -27.54 -10.83
CA GLU A 56 11.13 -28.43 -11.78
C GLU A 56 12.40 -27.79 -12.33
N GLU A 57 12.33 -26.52 -12.75
CA GLU A 57 13.49 -25.75 -13.19
C GLU A 57 14.59 -25.70 -12.11
N ILE A 58 14.23 -25.37 -10.86
CA ILE A 58 15.19 -25.29 -9.75
C ILE A 58 15.78 -26.67 -9.42
N THR A 59 14.96 -27.72 -9.46
CA THR A 59 15.39 -29.09 -9.11
C THR A 59 16.35 -29.66 -10.16
N THR A 60 16.22 -29.25 -11.41
CA THR A 60 17.08 -29.67 -12.53
C THR A 60 18.38 -28.87 -12.63
N LEU A 61 18.56 -27.80 -11.84
CA LEU A 61 19.82 -27.05 -11.80
C LEU A 61 20.99 -27.94 -11.37
N ASP A 62 22.08 -27.88 -12.13
CA ASP A 62 23.33 -28.53 -11.79
C ASP A 62 24.02 -27.75 -10.65
N PRO A 63 24.24 -28.37 -9.47
CA PRO A 63 24.89 -27.72 -8.33
C PRO A 63 26.31 -27.22 -8.66
N GLU A 64 27.04 -27.90 -9.54
CA GLU A 64 28.40 -27.52 -9.92
C GLU A 64 28.43 -26.34 -10.92
N ALA A 65 27.31 -26.06 -11.59
CA ALA A 65 27.15 -24.97 -12.55
C ALA A 65 26.37 -23.77 -11.98
N LEU A 66 26.07 -23.76 -10.67
CA LEU A 66 25.28 -22.70 -10.03
C LEU A 66 26.08 -21.39 -9.93
N SER A 67 25.99 -20.58 -10.98
CA SER A 67 26.56 -19.24 -11.01
C SER A 67 25.63 -18.19 -10.37
N PHE A 68 26.20 -17.04 -10.01
CA PHE A 68 25.43 -15.88 -9.52
C PHE A 68 24.28 -15.51 -10.47
N VAL A 69 24.52 -15.54 -11.78
CA VAL A 69 23.52 -15.19 -12.80
C VAL A 69 22.35 -16.16 -12.75
N VAL A 70 22.61 -17.47 -12.65
CA VAL A 70 21.57 -18.50 -12.56
C VAL A 70 20.78 -18.35 -11.27
N LEU A 71 21.47 -18.15 -10.14
CA LEU A 71 20.86 -17.94 -8.83
C LEU A 71 19.97 -16.69 -8.80
N SER A 72 20.48 -15.56 -9.28
CA SER A 72 19.75 -14.30 -9.37
C SER A 72 18.50 -14.45 -10.23
N ASN A 73 18.61 -15.13 -11.38
CA ASN A 73 17.46 -15.36 -12.26
C ASN A 73 16.37 -16.22 -11.59
N ALA A 74 16.77 -17.27 -10.86
CA ALA A 74 15.84 -18.08 -10.08
C ALA A 74 15.15 -17.27 -8.97
N LEU A 75 15.90 -16.47 -8.21
CA LEU A 75 15.34 -15.59 -7.17
C LEU A 75 14.39 -14.54 -7.73
N GLN A 76 14.69 -13.96 -8.90
CA GLN A 76 13.80 -13.01 -9.58
C GLN A 76 12.49 -13.68 -10.02
N LYS A 77 12.54 -14.90 -10.57
CA LYS A 77 11.33 -15.68 -10.89
C LYS A 77 10.49 -15.99 -9.64
N ILE A 78 11.13 -16.33 -8.53
CA ILE A 78 10.45 -16.55 -7.24
C ILE A 78 9.79 -15.26 -6.76
N ALA A 79 10.51 -14.14 -6.78
CA ALA A 79 9.97 -12.85 -6.40
C ALA A 79 8.74 -12.46 -7.24
N GLN A 80 8.81 -12.66 -8.56
CA GLN A 80 7.68 -12.41 -9.45
C GLN A 80 6.49 -13.32 -9.14
N LEU A 81 6.72 -14.61 -8.89
CA LEU A 81 5.67 -15.55 -8.50
C LEU A 81 4.99 -15.09 -7.20
N VAL A 82 5.75 -14.69 -6.18
CA VAL A 82 5.20 -14.24 -4.90
C VAL A 82 4.42 -12.94 -5.07
N LEU A 83 4.92 -12.00 -5.88
CA LEU A 83 4.20 -10.78 -6.22
C LEU A 83 2.87 -11.13 -6.92
N ASP A 84 2.90 -11.93 -7.97
CA ASP A 84 1.70 -12.34 -8.70
C ASP A 84 0.68 -13.04 -7.77
N PHE A 85 1.15 -13.97 -6.94
CA PHE A 85 0.31 -14.74 -6.03
C PHE A 85 -0.38 -13.85 -4.98
N THR A 86 0.40 -12.99 -4.31
CA THR A 86 -0.12 -12.11 -3.26
C THR A 86 -1.06 -11.04 -3.82
N TYR A 87 -0.98 -10.72 -5.11
CA TYR A 87 -1.85 -9.72 -5.76
C TYR A 87 -3.34 -10.11 -5.68
N VAL A 88 -3.65 -11.40 -5.66
CA VAL A 88 -5.04 -11.88 -5.52
C VAL A 88 -5.64 -11.46 -4.19
N GLU A 89 -4.87 -11.60 -3.10
CA GLU A 89 -5.30 -11.18 -1.77
C GLU A 89 -5.38 -9.66 -1.66
N GLU A 90 -4.47 -8.94 -2.32
CA GLU A 90 -4.53 -7.47 -2.40
C GLU A 90 -5.80 -6.99 -3.10
N CYS A 91 -6.15 -7.58 -4.25
CA CYS A 91 -7.41 -7.26 -4.94
C CYS A 91 -8.60 -7.51 -4.02
N CYS A 92 -8.61 -8.63 -3.29
CA CYS A 92 -9.68 -8.92 -2.32
C CYS A 92 -9.79 -7.88 -1.20
N LEU A 93 -8.67 -7.31 -0.75
CA LEU A 93 -8.66 -6.22 0.23
C LEU A 93 -9.23 -4.93 -0.38
N VAL A 94 -8.81 -4.59 -1.59
CA VAL A 94 -9.25 -3.39 -2.32
C VAL A 94 -10.73 -3.46 -2.66
N ASP A 95 -11.22 -4.58 -3.21
CA ASP A 95 -12.63 -4.79 -3.57
C ASP A 95 -13.57 -4.67 -2.37
N GLN A 96 -13.02 -4.85 -1.16
CA GLN A 96 -13.75 -4.77 0.11
C GLN A 96 -13.42 -3.50 0.89
N ASP A 97 -12.78 -2.51 0.25
CA ASP A 97 -12.38 -1.23 0.83
C ASP A 97 -11.61 -1.37 2.16
N PHE A 98 -10.84 -2.46 2.33
CA PHE A 98 -10.13 -2.80 3.56
C PHE A 98 -11.04 -2.89 4.81
N LEU A 99 -12.35 -3.16 4.63
CA LEU A 99 -13.36 -3.22 5.70
C LEU A 99 -13.51 -4.59 6.34
N LEU A 100 -12.72 -5.55 5.87
CA LEU A 100 -12.65 -6.87 6.44
C LEU A 100 -12.33 -6.77 7.93
N GLN A 101 -13.11 -7.47 8.75
CA GLN A 101 -12.81 -7.65 10.18
C GLN A 101 -11.40 -8.23 10.41
N ALA A 102 -10.86 -8.93 9.41
CA ALA A 102 -9.51 -9.47 9.38
C ALA A 102 -8.56 -8.75 8.40
N ALA A 103 -8.83 -7.48 8.07
CA ALA A 103 -8.04 -6.72 7.10
C ALA A 103 -6.58 -6.62 7.53
N TYR A 104 -6.32 -6.40 8.82
CA TYR A 104 -4.96 -6.29 9.35
C TYR A 104 -4.20 -7.62 9.23
N GLU A 105 -4.83 -8.74 9.56
CA GLU A 105 -4.24 -10.07 9.46
C GLU A 105 -3.89 -10.40 8.01
N ARG A 106 -4.76 -10.05 7.06
CA ARG A 106 -4.48 -10.23 5.63
C ARG A 106 -3.36 -9.33 5.13
N VAL A 107 -3.36 -8.04 5.49
CA VAL A 107 -2.26 -7.11 5.16
C VAL A 107 -0.94 -7.64 5.72
N THR A 108 -0.93 -8.09 6.96
CA THR A 108 0.26 -8.65 7.63
C THR A 108 0.74 -9.92 6.90
N TYR A 109 -0.17 -10.84 6.58
CA TYR A 109 0.15 -12.04 5.81
C TYR A 109 0.82 -11.72 4.47
N ILE A 110 0.28 -10.75 3.72
CA ILE A 110 0.87 -10.34 2.44
C ILE A 110 2.27 -9.75 2.64
N ILE A 111 2.44 -8.86 3.62
CA ILE A 111 3.72 -8.22 3.92
C ILE A 111 4.77 -9.24 4.36
N GLU A 112 4.40 -10.20 5.21
CA GLU A 112 5.27 -11.29 5.66
C GLU A 112 5.67 -12.19 4.48
N THR A 113 4.72 -12.52 3.59
CA THR A 113 4.99 -13.30 2.38
C THR A 113 5.96 -12.56 1.45
N LEU A 114 5.76 -11.26 1.22
CA LEU A 114 6.68 -10.43 0.44
C LEU A 114 8.07 -10.32 1.11
N SER A 115 8.14 -10.21 2.44
CA SER A 115 9.39 -10.13 3.20
C SER A 115 10.18 -11.44 3.21
N SER A 116 9.48 -12.57 3.07
CA SER A 116 10.12 -13.87 2.99
C SER A 116 10.98 -14.04 1.72
N VAL A 117 10.68 -13.30 0.63
CA VAL A 117 11.52 -13.25 -0.58
C VAL A 117 12.86 -12.59 -0.28
N GLU A 118 12.85 -11.42 0.38
CA GLU A 118 14.09 -10.73 0.77
C GLU A 118 14.94 -11.61 1.70
N SER A 119 14.27 -12.31 2.63
CA SER A 119 14.93 -13.23 3.57
C SER A 119 15.57 -14.41 2.84
N LEU A 120 14.88 -14.97 1.84
CA LEU A 120 15.42 -16.00 0.96
C LEU A 120 16.63 -15.48 0.17
N THR A 121 16.57 -14.26 -0.36
CA THR A 121 17.68 -13.64 -1.09
C THR A 121 18.91 -13.47 -0.21
N ILE A 122 18.75 -12.94 1.01
CA ILE A 122 19.87 -12.79 1.97
C ILE A 122 20.47 -14.16 2.31
N LYS A 123 19.64 -15.18 2.48
CA LYS A 123 20.11 -16.53 2.80
C LYS A 123 20.85 -17.19 1.64
N ALA A 124 20.33 -17.05 0.42
CA ALA A 124 20.88 -17.71 -0.76
C ALA A 124 22.07 -16.97 -1.39
N ALA A 125 22.16 -15.65 -1.21
CA ALA A 125 23.23 -14.81 -1.74
C ALA A 125 23.72 -13.81 -0.69
N PRO A 126 24.36 -14.28 0.41
CA PRO A 126 24.70 -13.44 1.57
C PRO A 126 25.72 -12.34 1.26
N ASP A 127 26.61 -12.57 0.29
CA ASP A 127 27.64 -11.61 -0.12
C ASP A 127 27.12 -10.54 -1.10
N ASN A 128 25.86 -10.63 -1.49
CA ASN A 128 25.27 -9.76 -2.50
C ASN A 128 24.18 -8.87 -1.89
N ASN A 129 24.10 -7.62 -2.35
CA ASN A 129 23.01 -6.74 -1.96
C ASN A 129 21.68 -7.31 -2.51
N PRO A 130 20.65 -7.55 -1.67
CA PRO A 130 19.38 -8.12 -2.11
C PRO A 130 18.73 -7.37 -3.27
N ARG A 131 18.89 -6.04 -3.31
CA ARG A 131 18.44 -5.18 -4.40
C ARG A 131 19.05 -5.56 -5.75
N ASP A 132 20.35 -5.86 -5.77
CA ASP A 132 21.05 -6.19 -7.01
C ASP A 132 20.76 -7.63 -7.45
N VAL A 133 20.50 -8.53 -6.50
CA VAL A 133 20.09 -9.92 -6.80
C VAL A 133 18.68 -9.97 -7.39
N LEU A 134 17.74 -9.24 -6.82
CA LEU A 134 16.34 -9.21 -7.26
C LEU A 134 16.08 -8.27 -8.44
N SER A 135 17.07 -7.47 -8.84
CA SER A 135 16.91 -6.28 -9.69
C SER A 135 16.21 -5.09 -8.98
N PRO A 136 16.56 -3.84 -9.33
CA PRO A 136 15.94 -2.66 -8.74
C PRO A 136 14.43 -2.62 -8.91
N SER A 137 13.90 -3.04 -10.07
CA SER A 137 12.47 -2.99 -10.35
C SER A 137 11.65 -3.91 -9.42
N LEU A 138 12.11 -5.13 -9.15
CA LEU A 138 11.39 -6.03 -8.24
C LEU A 138 11.55 -5.60 -6.78
N ALA A 139 12.74 -5.18 -6.37
CA ALA A 139 12.97 -4.67 -5.02
C ALA A 139 12.09 -3.43 -4.72
N GLU A 140 12.02 -2.50 -5.67
CA GLU A 140 11.17 -1.30 -5.57
C GLU A 140 9.70 -1.68 -5.48
N CYS A 141 9.25 -2.63 -6.31
CA CYS A 141 7.87 -3.12 -6.31
C CYS A 141 7.49 -3.79 -4.98
N ILE A 142 8.38 -4.60 -4.40
CA ILE A 142 8.18 -5.24 -3.10
C ILE A 142 8.01 -4.18 -2.00
N HIS A 143 8.91 -3.19 -1.95
CA HIS A 143 8.83 -2.10 -0.97
C HIS A 143 7.59 -1.23 -1.18
N TRP A 144 7.27 -0.89 -2.43
CA TRP A 144 6.05 -0.17 -2.78
C TRP A 144 4.80 -0.88 -2.24
N ARG A 145 4.63 -2.17 -2.55
CA ARG A 145 3.44 -2.92 -2.15
C ARG A 145 3.28 -3.01 -0.64
N LYS A 146 4.37 -3.25 0.11
CA LYS A 146 4.33 -3.25 1.58
C LYS A 146 3.93 -1.89 2.14
N GLY A 147 4.51 -0.81 1.62
CA GLY A 147 4.22 0.56 2.05
C GLY A 147 2.78 0.98 1.71
N ALA A 148 2.35 0.75 0.47
CA ALA A 148 1.02 1.09 -0.02
C ALA A 148 -0.09 0.32 0.72
N LEU A 149 0.09 -0.98 1.01
CA LEU A 149 -0.88 -1.75 1.78
C LEU A 149 -1.06 -1.20 3.20
N LEU A 150 0.05 -0.86 3.87
CA LEU A 150 -0.02 -0.25 5.21
C LEU A 150 -0.65 1.14 5.15
N TYR A 151 -0.35 1.93 4.12
CA TYR A 151 -1.01 3.21 3.89
C TYR A 151 -2.53 3.01 3.74
N MET A 152 -2.98 2.14 2.85
CA MET A 152 -4.40 1.91 2.58
C MET A 152 -5.15 1.41 3.83
N TYR A 153 -4.52 0.51 4.59
CA TYR A 153 -5.03 0.07 5.89
C TYR A 153 -5.15 1.24 6.87
N CYS A 154 -4.08 2.01 7.06
CA CYS A 154 -4.06 3.14 7.99
C CYS A 154 -5.06 4.23 7.59
N HIS A 155 -5.14 4.55 6.29
CA HIS A 155 -6.09 5.49 5.74
C HIS A 155 -7.53 5.07 6.07
N THR A 156 -7.87 3.80 5.83
CA THR A 156 -9.20 3.26 6.11
C THR A 156 -9.56 3.33 7.59
N VAL A 157 -8.63 2.92 8.45
CA VAL A 157 -8.81 2.96 9.92
C VAL A 157 -8.95 4.41 10.40
N ASN A 158 -8.07 5.31 9.97
CA ASN A 158 -8.05 6.71 10.39
C ASN A 158 -9.31 7.46 9.95
N SER A 159 -9.89 7.09 8.80
CA SER A 159 -11.11 7.68 8.27
C SER A 159 -12.38 7.20 9.01
N ARG A 160 -12.32 6.11 9.78
CA ARG A 160 -13.49 5.44 10.36
C ARG A 160 -13.49 5.37 11.87
N CYS A 161 -12.32 5.36 12.49
CA CYS A 161 -12.17 5.27 13.93
C CYS A 161 -11.91 6.66 14.52
N SER A 162 -12.53 6.94 15.67
CA SER A 162 -12.06 8.07 16.48
C SER A 162 -10.68 7.75 17.06
N ARG A 163 -9.96 8.78 17.51
CA ARG A 163 -8.60 8.64 18.03
C ARG A 163 -8.50 7.64 19.20
N GLU A 164 -9.55 7.54 20.01
CA GLU A 164 -9.65 6.64 21.17
C GLU A 164 -9.88 5.18 20.77
N GLN A 165 -10.36 4.93 19.55
CA GLN A 165 -10.71 3.62 19.03
C GLN A 165 -9.65 3.05 18.08
N LEU A 166 -8.54 3.78 17.88
CA LEU A 166 -7.47 3.32 17.01
C LEU A 166 -6.88 2.00 17.50
N PRO A 167 -6.62 1.03 16.61
CA PRO A 167 -5.98 -0.22 16.96
C PRO A 167 -4.60 0.00 17.60
N VAL A 168 -4.22 -0.88 18.53
CA VAL A 168 -2.94 -0.78 19.27
C VAL A 168 -1.71 -0.80 18.35
N HIS A 169 -1.80 -1.46 17.21
CA HIS A 169 -0.73 -1.55 16.21
C HIS A 169 -0.73 -0.41 15.19
N PHE A 170 -1.70 0.52 15.25
CA PHE A 170 -1.84 1.59 14.25
C PHE A 170 -0.57 2.43 14.11
N LEU A 171 0.02 2.86 15.23
CA LEU A 171 1.25 3.66 15.22
C LEU A 171 2.44 2.88 14.61
N GLN A 172 2.50 1.57 14.87
CA GLN A 172 3.51 0.69 14.28
C GLN A 172 3.30 0.55 12.77
N CYS A 173 2.05 0.44 12.29
CA CYS A 173 1.75 0.43 10.86
C CYS A 173 2.20 1.71 10.15
N LEU A 174 2.00 2.87 10.78
CA LEU A 174 2.48 4.14 10.24
C LEU A 174 4.00 4.15 10.09
N GLN A 175 4.73 3.74 11.12
CA GLN A 175 6.19 3.70 11.09
C GLN A 175 6.72 2.68 10.08
N THR A 176 6.20 1.45 10.11
CA THR A 176 6.63 0.36 9.22
C THR A 176 6.31 0.68 7.77
N GLY A 177 5.12 1.20 7.48
CA GLY A 177 4.74 1.62 6.13
C GLY A 177 5.61 2.76 5.62
N SER A 178 5.90 3.74 6.48
CA SER A 178 6.81 4.83 6.14
C SER A 178 8.22 4.33 5.80
N LYS A 179 8.76 3.38 6.57
CA LYS A 179 10.06 2.76 6.27
C LYS A 179 10.07 2.03 4.93
N HIS A 180 8.99 1.32 4.59
CA HIS A 180 8.87 0.67 3.28
C HIS A 180 8.78 1.67 2.13
N LEU A 181 8.05 2.78 2.29
CA LEU A 181 8.00 3.84 1.27
C LEU A 181 9.35 4.54 1.10
N VAL A 182 10.08 4.80 2.19
CA VAL A 182 11.45 5.31 2.14
C VAL A 182 12.39 4.32 1.41
N ALA A 183 12.28 3.02 1.70
CA ALA A 183 13.04 1.99 1.00
C ALA A 183 12.74 1.95 -0.50
N MET A 184 11.46 2.06 -0.87
CA MET A 184 10.99 2.15 -2.26
C MET A 184 11.63 3.34 -2.98
N LEU A 185 11.50 4.55 -2.43
CA LEU A 185 12.06 5.78 -3.00
C LEU A 185 13.60 5.74 -3.09
N SER A 186 14.25 4.99 -2.21
CA SER A 186 15.72 4.86 -2.16
C SER A 186 16.24 3.69 -3.00
N THR A 187 15.37 2.90 -3.64
CA THR A 187 15.78 1.67 -4.33
C THR A 187 16.66 1.97 -5.54
N ARG A 188 16.32 2.94 -6.39
CA ARG A 188 17.12 3.22 -7.59
C ARG A 188 18.36 4.06 -7.27
N SER A 189 18.14 5.12 -6.51
CA SER A 189 19.14 6.07 -6.06
C SER A 189 18.62 6.67 -4.75
N LEU A 190 19.44 6.76 -3.72
CA LEU A 190 19.07 7.52 -2.53
C LEU A 190 18.91 9.00 -2.93
N PRO A 191 17.70 9.59 -2.85
CA PRO A 191 17.54 11.00 -3.15
C PRO A 191 18.33 11.81 -2.11
N LEU A 192 19.15 12.76 -2.57
CA LEU A 192 20.01 13.56 -1.69
C LEU A 192 19.21 14.29 -0.61
N TRP A 193 18.01 14.75 -0.97
CA TRP A 193 17.08 15.42 -0.05
C TRP A 193 16.54 14.49 1.04
N LEU A 194 16.52 13.17 0.81
CA LEU A 194 16.09 12.15 1.76
C LEU A 194 17.27 11.58 2.58
N ASN A 195 18.47 12.16 2.48
CA ASN A 195 19.60 11.75 3.28
C ASN A 195 19.46 12.26 4.74
N ILE A 196 18.86 11.43 5.58
CA ILE A 196 18.58 11.70 7.00
C ILE A 196 19.87 11.85 7.84
N ALA A 197 21.02 11.40 7.32
CA ALA A 197 22.29 11.43 8.04
C ALA A 197 23.07 12.76 7.92
N SER A 198 22.64 13.70 7.06
CA SER A 198 23.29 15.00 6.94
C SER A 198 22.61 16.05 7.81
N ASP A 199 22.95 16.05 9.10
CA ASP A 199 22.81 17.25 9.92
C ASP A 199 23.59 18.38 9.21
N ARG A 200 22.88 19.45 8.82
CA ARG A 200 23.36 20.66 8.12
C ARG A 200 23.62 20.52 6.62
N MET A 201 22.56 20.54 5.83
CA MET A 201 22.66 21.16 4.50
C MET A 201 22.42 22.66 4.65
N SER A 202 23.38 23.47 4.22
CA SER A 202 23.27 24.93 4.22
C SER A 202 22.24 25.32 3.16
N GLU A 203 21.37 26.30 3.45
CA GLU A 203 20.39 26.86 2.49
C GLU A 203 21.02 27.26 1.13
N GLN A 204 22.34 27.47 1.11
CA GLN A 204 23.15 27.76 -0.07
C GLN A 204 23.19 26.66 -1.14
N GLU A 205 23.04 25.36 -0.81
CA GLU A 205 23.16 24.28 -1.81
C GLU A 205 21.85 23.99 -2.54
N MET A 206 20.71 24.37 -1.97
CA MET A 206 19.44 24.36 -2.71
C MET A 206 19.36 25.51 -3.72
N ALA A 207 20.10 26.59 -3.49
CA ALA A 207 20.18 27.77 -4.38
C ALA A 207 21.25 27.65 -5.48
N GLY A 208 22.05 26.58 -5.50
CA GLY A 208 23.14 26.35 -6.47
C GLY A 208 22.74 25.54 -7.70
N ALA A 209 21.54 24.96 -7.72
CA ALA A 209 20.99 24.26 -8.88
C ALA A 209 20.46 25.28 -9.91
N GLY A 210 21.39 25.86 -10.67
CA GLY A 210 21.15 26.34 -12.03
C GLY A 210 20.13 27.45 -12.20
N THR A 211 20.63 28.67 -12.38
CA THR A 211 19.98 29.69 -13.22
C THR A 211 19.89 29.18 -14.67
N SER A 212 18.91 28.36 -14.95
CA SER A 212 18.34 28.10 -16.27
C SER A 212 16.84 27.91 -16.06
N ASP A 213 16.04 28.49 -16.94
CA ASP A 213 14.55 28.52 -16.94
C ASP A 213 13.87 27.12 -16.97
N ASP A 214 14.65 26.05 -16.88
CA ASP A 214 14.21 24.66 -16.81
C ASP A 214 14.32 24.20 -15.34
N GLY A 215 13.17 24.07 -14.66
CA GLY A 215 13.11 23.56 -13.29
C GLY A 215 13.80 22.20 -13.12
N PRO A 216 14.16 21.82 -11.87
CA PRO A 216 14.97 20.62 -11.62
C PRO A 216 14.33 19.36 -12.22
N ASP A 217 15.09 18.66 -13.05
CA ASP A 217 14.68 17.41 -13.72
C ASP A 217 14.19 16.37 -12.70
N LEU A 218 13.02 15.77 -12.92
CA LEU A 218 12.40 14.78 -12.03
C LEU A 218 13.33 13.61 -11.73
N LEU A 219 14.07 13.17 -12.75
CA LEU A 219 15.01 12.06 -12.63
C LEU A 219 16.17 12.41 -11.68
N SER A 220 16.64 13.65 -11.71
CA SER A 220 17.67 14.15 -10.79
C SER A 220 17.18 14.22 -9.34
N GLN A 221 15.87 14.33 -9.14
CA GLN A 221 15.22 14.30 -7.82
C GLN A 221 14.89 12.88 -7.34
N GLY A 222 15.14 11.86 -8.18
CA GLY A 222 14.80 10.46 -7.89
C GLY A 222 13.32 10.11 -8.12
N ILE A 223 12.59 10.92 -8.90
CA ILE A 223 11.18 10.68 -9.25
C ILE A 223 11.13 10.05 -10.64
N TYR A 224 10.82 8.76 -10.70
CA TYR A 224 10.90 7.97 -11.93
C TYR A 224 9.54 7.59 -12.53
N SER A 225 8.45 7.77 -11.79
CA SER A 225 7.10 7.37 -12.21
C SER A 225 6.01 8.01 -11.35
N ASP A 226 4.75 7.93 -11.79
CA ASP A 226 3.57 8.31 -11.01
C ASP A 226 3.52 7.58 -9.64
N THR A 227 4.00 6.34 -9.59
CA THR A 227 4.13 5.58 -8.33
C THR A 227 5.05 6.27 -7.33
N HIS A 228 6.11 6.95 -7.78
CA HIS A 228 6.98 7.72 -6.89
C HIS A 228 6.25 8.94 -6.32
N LEU A 229 5.43 9.63 -7.12
CA LEU A 229 4.60 10.73 -6.62
C LEU A 229 3.58 10.26 -5.58
N LEU A 230 2.92 9.13 -5.84
CA LEU A 230 2.02 8.52 -4.86
C LEU A 230 2.77 8.14 -3.58
N ALA A 231 3.97 7.59 -3.68
CA ALA A 231 4.80 7.26 -2.51
C ALA A 231 5.15 8.49 -1.67
N LEU A 232 5.49 9.63 -2.31
CA LEU A 232 5.74 10.89 -1.61
C LEU A 232 4.50 11.36 -0.83
N MET A 233 3.33 11.33 -1.47
CA MET A 233 2.07 11.73 -0.83
C MET A 233 1.69 10.79 0.33
N TYR A 234 1.75 9.49 0.10
CA TYR A 234 1.41 8.47 1.11
C TYR A 234 2.33 8.56 2.32
N LEU A 235 3.63 8.72 2.08
CA LEU A 235 4.63 8.88 3.14
C LEU A 235 4.38 10.16 3.95
N GLY A 236 4.11 11.28 3.27
CA GLY A 236 3.74 12.54 3.92
C GLY A 236 2.53 12.43 4.84
N GLU A 237 1.46 11.77 4.38
CA GLU A 237 0.25 11.55 5.19
C GLU A 237 0.48 10.62 6.38
N MET A 238 1.21 9.51 6.20
CA MET A 238 1.53 8.61 7.31
C MET A 238 2.37 9.32 8.38
N CYS A 239 3.33 10.15 7.98
CA CYS A 239 4.10 11.00 8.88
C CYS A 239 3.23 12.03 9.62
N TYR A 240 2.23 12.60 8.94
CA TYR A 240 1.28 13.53 9.55
C TYR A 240 0.43 12.85 10.62
N TRP A 241 -0.21 11.72 10.31
CA TRP A 241 -0.99 10.97 11.30
C TRP A 241 -0.11 10.52 12.48
N TYR A 242 1.13 10.12 12.21
CA TYR A 242 2.08 9.77 13.26
C TYR A 242 2.35 10.96 14.18
N ALA A 243 2.64 12.14 13.62
CA ALA A 243 2.90 13.36 14.38
C ALA A 243 1.71 13.76 15.27
N GLN A 244 0.49 13.71 14.71
CA GLN A 244 -0.74 14.00 15.44
C GLN A 244 -0.90 13.09 16.66
N LEU A 245 -0.57 11.82 16.52
CA LEU A 245 -0.69 10.81 17.57
C LEU A 245 0.42 10.90 18.61
N SER A 246 1.66 11.12 18.19
CA SER A 246 2.83 11.18 19.07
C SER A 246 2.95 12.49 19.86
N GLN A 247 2.28 13.57 19.45
CA GLN A 247 2.32 14.86 20.14
C GLN A 247 0.94 15.37 20.61
N PRO A 248 0.32 14.73 21.62
CA PRO A 248 -1.01 15.11 22.09
C PRO A 248 -1.10 16.52 22.70
N ALA A 249 0.01 17.12 23.14
CA ALA A 249 0.03 18.43 23.81
C ALA A 249 -0.03 19.64 22.86
N VAL A 250 0.48 19.53 21.63
CA VAL A 250 0.51 20.63 20.64
C VAL A 250 -0.78 20.68 19.82
N CYS A 251 -1.45 19.54 19.65
CA CYS A 251 -2.68 19.40 18.88
C CYS A 251 -3.84 20.27 19.39
N ARG A 252 -3.90 20.61 20.69
CA ARG A 252 -4.93 21.51 21.26
C ARG A 252 -4.80 22.98 20.85
N ARG A 253 -3.64 23.41 20.32
CA ARG A 253 -3.40 24.79 19.89
C ARG A 253 -3.64 25.01 18.39
N ALA A 254 -3.44 23.98 17.57
CA ALA A 254 -3.59 24.08 16.11
C ALA A 254 -5.05 23.91 15.62
N SER A 255 -5.91 23.22 16.38
CA SER A 255 -7.33 23.01 16.04
C SER A 255 -8.27 24.16 16.47
N GLY A 256 -7.73 25.36 16.71
CA GLY A 256 -8.51 26.57 17.03
C GLY A 256 -9.27 27.18 15.85
N VAL A 257 -9.49 26.42 14.76
CA VAL A 257 -10.44 26.78 13.70
C VAL A 257 -11.70 25.96 13.95
N ASP A 258 -12.66 26.61 14.59
CA ASP A 258 -14.01 26.14 14.87
C ASP A 258 -14.71 25.78 13.54
N LEU A 259 -14.67 24.50 13.15
CA LEU A 259 -15.62 23.95 12.18
C LEU A 259 -16.97 23.84 12.90
N GLY A 260 -17.68 24.97 12.95
CA GLY A 260 -19.00 25.09 13.54
C GLY A 260 -19.99 24.13 12.89
N VAL A 261 -20.17 22.98 13.53
CA VAL A 261 -21.33 22.10 13.34
C VAL A 261 -22.54 22.85 13.90
N ARG A 262 -23.32 23.44 13.00
CA ARG A 262 -24.67 23.92 13.32
C ARG A 262 -25.57 22.71 13.57
N ASP A 263 -25.69 22.31 14.82
CA ASP A 263 -26.79 21.48 15.28
C ASP A 263 -28.07 22.31 15.31
N ASN A 264 -28.96 22.03 14.35
CA ASN A 264 -30.36 22.44 14.40
C ASN A 264 -31.19 21.27 14.92
N THR A 265 -31.55 21.31 16.22
CA THR A 265 -32.72 20.61 16.74
C THR A 265 -33.57 21.56 17.58
N ALA A 266 -34.83 21.68 17.18
CA ALA A 266 -35.83 22.63 17.63
C ALA A 266 -36.46 22.26 18.99
N SER A 267 -37.03 23.28 19.65
CA SER A 267 -38.33 23.35 20.38
C SER A 267 -38.19 24.41 21.49
N SER A 268 -38.95 25.51 21.56
CA SER A 268 -40.41 25.55 21.68
C SER A 268 -40.94 27.00 21.56
N ASP A 269 -42.10 27.09 20.89
CA ASP A 269 -43.26 27.96 21.13
C ASP A 269 -43.12 29.47 21.34
N THR A 270 -43.58 30.24 20.35
CA THR A 270 -44.83 31.04 20.46
C THR A 270 -45.24 31.64 19.10
N SER A 271 -46.43 31.28 18.61
CA SER A 271 -47.22 31.99 17.56
C SER A 271 -47.99 33.19 18.19
N PRO A 272 -48.68 34.11 17.45
CA PRO A 272 -49.16 34.08 16.06
C PRO A 272 -48.79 35.39 15.26
N ALA A 273 -49.14 35.68 14.00
CA ALA A 273 -50.30 35.37 13.17
C ALA A 273 -50.07 35.75 11.68
N SER A 274 -50.86 35.10 10.80
CA SER A 274 -51.48 35.61 9.57
C SER A 274 -50.68 35.79 8.27
N GLY A 275 -51.13 35.11 7.20
CA GLY A 275 -50.99 35.57 5.82
C GLY A 275 -50.89 34.46 4.76
N ASP A 276 -52.04 34.09 4.18
CA ASP A 276 -52.23 33.19 3.04
C ASP A 276 -51.33 33.46 1.81
N VAL A 277 -51.03 32.38 1.05
CA VAL A 277 -51.47 32.13 -0.34
C VAL A 277 -50.50 31.14 -1.02
N GLN A 278 -51.03 29.96 -1.33
CA GLN A 278 -50.53 29.05 -2.37
C GLN A 278 -51.22 29.44 -3.70
N PRO A 279 -50.62 29.17 -4.87
CA PRO A 279 -51.00 27.92 -5.53
C PRO A 279 -49.83 27.21 -6.25
N GLN A 280 -50.06 25.92 -6.44
CA GLN A 280 -49.23 24.96 -7.17
C GLN A 280 -49.72 24.86 -8.65
N PRO A 281 -49.25 23.90 -9.46
CA PRO A 281 -48.27 24.04 -10.54
C PRO A 281 -48.89 23.97 -11.96
N GLN A 282 -48.11 24.26 -13.02
CA GLN A 282 -48.48 23.83 -14.38
C GLN A 282 -47.28 23.35 -15.21
N GLN A 283 -47.47 22.14 -15.74
CA GLN A 283 -46.72 21.41 -16.75
C GLN A 283 -46.74 22.10 -18.13
N ARG A 284 -45.71 21.87 -18.95
CA ARG A 284 -45.75 21.26 -20.31
C ARG A 284 -44.48 21.63 -21.10
N ASP A 285 -43.70 20.64 -21.52
CA ASP A 285 -43.65 20.07 -22.90
C ASP A 285 -42.94 21.02 -23.88
N THR A 286 -42.03 20.64 -24.78
CA THR A 286 -41.65 19.36 -25.39
C THR A 286 -40.45 19.58 -26.33
N THR A 287 -39.84 18.47 -26.78
CA THR A 287 -39.02 18.27 -28.01
C THR A 287 -37.54 18.71 -27.96
N GLY A 288 -36.56 17.89 -28.36
CA GLY A 288 -36.58 16.51 -28.85
C GLY A 288 -35.22 16.07 -29.41
N THR A 289 -35.02 14.73 -29.45
CA THR A 289 -34.23 13.92 -30.43
C THR A 289 -32.69 14.03 -30.38
N THR A 290 -31.84 12.98 -30.48
CA THR A 290 -31.91 11.60 -31.03
C THR A 290 -30.77 10.74 -30.40
N SER A 291 -31.05 9.53 -29.88
CA SER A 291 -30.65 8.15 -30.35
C SER A 291 -29.14 7.86 -30.50
N SER A 292 -28.55 6.75 -30.03
CA SER A 292 -28.88 5.31 -30.18
C SER A 292 -28.13 4.48 -29.10
N SER A 293 -28.70 3.57 -28.28
CA SER A 293 -29.39 2.29 -28.50
C SER A 293 -28.51 1.11 -28.98
N VAL A 294 -28.28 0.13 -28.09
CA VAL A 294 -28.34 -1.32 -28.38
C VAL A 294 -28.98 -2.04 -27.18
N ARG A 295 -30.15 -2.64 -27.43
CA ARG A 295 -30.86 -3.68 -26.64
C ARG A 295 -30.17 -5.04 -26.87
N GLY A 296 -30.25 -6.09 -26.05
CA GLY A 296 -31.18 -6.47 -24.97
C GLY A 296 -31.55 -7.97 -25.13
N LEU A 297 -32.39 -8.45 -24.19
CA LEU A 297 -33.15 -9.72 -24.14
C LEU A 297 -32.48 -10.87 -23.34
N GLY A 298 -33.17 -11.52 -22.40
CA GLY A 298 -34.55 -11.38 -21.96
C GLY A 298 -34.91 -12.35 -20.82
N ASP A 299 -35.91 -11.92 -20.05
CA ASP A 299 -36.52 -12.58 -18.89
C ASP A 299 -37.36 -13.82 -19.24
N THR A 300 -37.63 -14.66 -18.22
CA THR A 300 -38.95 -15.30 -18.07
C THR A 300 -39.32 -15.40 -16.58
N GLN A 301 -40.47 -14.82 -16.23
CA GLN A 301 -41.13 -14.87 -14.92
C GLN A 301 -41.78 -16.24 -14.67
N THR A 302 -41.99 -16.61 -13.41
CA THR A 302 -43.34 -16.95 -12.88
C THR A 302 -43.38 -17.05 -11.34
N SER A 303 -44.35 -16.33 -10.76
CA SER A 303 -45.27 -16.74 -9.68
C SER A 303 -44.75 -17.02 -8.27
N GLY A 304 -45.23 -16.20 -7.32
CA GLY A 304 -45.03 -16.39 -5.88
C GLY A 304 -46.02 -17.33 -5.19
N ILE A 305 -45.75 -17.59 -3.91
CA ILE A 305 -46.65 -17.97 -2.81
C ILE A 305 -45.86 -17.66 -1.51
N SER A 306 -46.43 -16.89 -0.59
CA SER A 306 -46.11 -16.93 0.85
C SER A 306 -47.11 -17.90 1.51
N PRO A 307 -46.76 -18.59 2.61
CA PRO A 307 -46.92 -17.93 3.92
C PRO A 307 -45.98 -18.40 5.05
N ASP A 308 -45.96 -17.55 6.08
CA ASP A 308 -45.89 -17.83 7.52
C ASP A 308 -44.59 -18.27 8.23
N SER A 309 -44.60 -17.87 9.49
CA SER A 309 -43.58 -17.65 10.51
C SER A 309 -43.14 -18.91 11.26
N THR A 310 -41.88 -18.96 11.72
CA THR A 310 -41.47 -19.33 13.10
C THR A 310 -39.94 -19.27 13.31
N ALA A 311 -39.56 -18.64 14.43
CA ALA A 311 -38.48 -18.94 15.38
C ALA A 311 -37.02 -19.25 14.93
N GLY A 312 -36.11 -18.39 15.41
CA GLY A 312 -34.89 -18.76 16.17
C GLY A 312 -33.74 -19.46 15.44
N ASP A 313 -32.63 -18.75 15.23
CA ASP A 313 -31.37 -19.05 15.91
C ASP A 313 -30.25 -18.08 15.48
N ASP A 314 -29.55 -17.56 16.49
CA ASP A 314 -28.34 -16.78 16.36
C ASP A 314 -27.22 -17.63 15.74
N ASN A 315 -26.79 -17.30 14.52
CA ASN A 315 -25.52 -17.78 13.99
C ASN A 315 -24.62 -16.62 13.58
N LYS A 316 -23.73 -16.31 14.53
CA LYS A 316 -22.53 -15.49 14.43
C LYS A 316 -21.63 -16.05 13.31
N ALA A 317 -21.70 -15.43 12.13
CA ALA A 317 -20.78 -15.70 11.04
C ALA A 317 -19.38 -15.17 11.38
N THR A 318 -18.52 -16.03 11.94
CA THR A 318 -17.08 -15.81 12.02
C THR A 318 -16.49 -15.93 10.61
N GLY A 319 -15.99 -14.81 10.07
CA GLY A 319 -15.28 -14.78 8.80
C GLY A 319 -13.96 -15.59 8.83
N PRO A 320 -13.48 -16.05 7.67
CA PRO A 320 -12.37 -17.01 7.58
C PRO A 320 -11.00 -16.36 7.85
N GLN A 321 -10.22 -16.97 8.74
CA GLN A 321 -8.82 -16.60 8.99
C GLN A 321 -7.86 -17.32 8.02
N PRO A 322 -6.85 -16.61 7.46
CA PRO A 322 -5.78 -17.24 6.71
C PRO A 322 -4.86 -18.05 7.64
N SER A 323 -4.42 -19.21 7.17
CA SER A 323 -3.52 -20.12 7.89
C SER A 323 -2.10 -19.55 7.87
N LYS A 324 -1.48 -19.43 9.05
CA LYS A 324 -0.07 -19.03 9.21
C LYS A 324 0.82 -20.03 8.49
N LEU A 325 1.68 -19.56 7.59
CA LEU A 325 2.81 -20.34 7.09
C LEU A 325 3.57 -20.92 8.29
N GLY A 326 4.00 -22.17 8.20
CA GLY A 326 5.03 -22.76 9.06
C GLY A 326 6.42 -22.14 8.83
N ILE A 327 6.47 -20.85 8.47
CA ILE A 327 7.68 -20.05 8.52
C ILE A 327 7.98 -19.85 9.99
N VAL A 328 9.19 -20.23 10.39
CA VAL A 328 9.76 -19.97 11.71
C VAL A 328 9.40 -18.53 12.11
N THR A 329 8.77 -18.37 13.28
CA THR A 329 8.48 -17.06 13.87
C THR A 329 9.82 -16.31 13.99
N PHE A 330 10.12 -15.48 12.99
CA PHE A 330 11.30 -14.66 12.96
C PHE A 330 10.90 -13.24 13.30
N ASP A 331 11.67 -12.69 14.23
CA ASP A 331 11.59 -11.32 14.71
C ASP A 331 11.52 -10.35 13.50
N PRO A 332 10.57 -9.39 13.43
CA PRO A 332 10.35 -8.52 12.26
C PRO A 332 11.49 -7.52 11.96
N THR A 333 12.70 -7.78 12.46
CA THR A 333 13.78 -6.80 12.59
C THR A 333 14.81 -6.84 11.45
N HIS A 334 14.66 -7.64 10.41
CA HIS A 334 15.63 -7.70 9.30
C HIS A 334 15.06 -7.22 7.96
N SER A 335 14.79 -5.92 7.86
CA SER A 335 14.82 -5.17 6.59
C SER A 335 16.14 -4.42 6.50
N SER A 336 16.78 -4.38 5.33
CA SER A 336 18.09 -3.74 5.07
C SER A 336 18.14 -2.21 5.19
N LEU A 337 17.25 -1.59 5.98
CA LEU A 337 17.43 -0.27 6.59
C LEU A 337 17.75 -0.51 8.06
N GLU A 338 18.96 -0.12 8.47
CA GLU A 338 19.60 -0.48 9.73
C GLU A 338 18.67 -0.63 10.95
N GLN A 339 18.84 -1.75 11.66
CA GLN A 339 18.42 -1.92 13.04
C GLN A 339 19.05 -0.81 13.91
N GLY A 340 18.31 0.26 14.16
CA GLY A 340 18.66 1.22 15.21
C GLY A 340 18.39 2.69 14.90
N GLN A 341 18.15 3.09 13.65
CA GLN A 341 17.82 4.48 13.36
C GLN A 341 16.30 4.70 13.39
N SER A 342 15.84 5.49 14.36
CA SER A 342 14.47 5.99 14.39
C SER A 342 14.27 6.93 13.19
N LEU A 343 13.27 6.66 12.35
CA LEU A 343 12.91 7.54 11.25
C LEU A 343 12.43 8.88 11.82
N ASP A 344 13.02 10.00 11.41
CA ASP A 344 12.48 11.33 11.75
C ASP A 344 11.22 11.58 10.92
N MET A 345 10.10 11.09 11.43
CA MET A 345 8.80 11.13 10.74
C MET A 345 8.41 12.55 10.34
N LEU A 346 8.70 13.55 11.18
CA LEU A 346 8.36 14.95 10.88
C LEU A 346 9.17 15.45 9.69
N ARG A 347 10.50 15.32 9.77
CA ARG A 347 11.39 15.81 8.72
C ARG A 347 11.15 15.10 7.40
N VAL A 348 11.00 13.78 7.44
CA VAL A 348 10.73 12.96 6.25
C VAL A 348 9.38 13.33 5.63
N GLY A 349 8.34 13.49 6.45
CA GLY A 349 7.02 13.87 5.98
C GLY A 349 7.03 15.22 5.27
N GLN A 350 7.67 16.22 5.88
CA GLN A 350 7.82 17.55 5.29
C GLN A 350 8.53 17.50 3.93
N LEU A 351 9.70 16.88 3.88
CA LEU A 351 10.49 16.78 2.66
C LEU A 351 9.73 16.07 1.53
N CYS A 352 9.03 14.98 1.84
CA CYS A 352 8.27 14.24 0.83
C CYS A 352 7.13 15.09 0.24
N LEU A 353 6.41 15.84 1.08
CA LEU A 353 5.32 16.70 0.62
C LEU A 353 5.82 17.92 -0.15
N GLU A 354 6.94 18.53 0.25
CA GLU A 354 7.57 19.62 -0.52
C GLU A 354 7.95 19.16 -1.92
N ASN A 355 8.56 17.97 -2.04
CA ASN A 355 8.91 17.37 -3.33
C ASN A 355 7.66 16.98 -4.14
N TYR A 356 6.63 16.43 -3.49
CA TYR A 356 5.35 16.12 -4.13
C TYR A 356 4.71 17.37 -4.73
N VAL A 357 4.57 18.45 -3.95
CA VAL A 357 3.95 19.71 -4.42
C VAL A 357 4.77 20.32 -5.56
N THR A 358 6.11 20.32 -5.44
CA THR A 358 7.01 20.83 -6.48
C THR A 358 6.86 20.05 -7.79
N ALA A 359 6.85 18.72 -7.73
CA ALA A 359 6.68 17.87 -8.90
C ALA A 359 5.28 18.02 -9.52
N ALA A 360 4.23 17.97 -8.68
CA ALA A 360 2.84 18.04 -9.08
C ALA A 360 2.47 19.39 -9.74
N LYS A 361 2.95 20.51 -9.20
CA LYS A 361 2.70 21.85 -9.78
C LYS A 361 3.64 22.19 -10.93
N GLY A 362 4.80 21.56 -11.00
CA GLY A 362 5.79 21.78 -12.04
C GLY A 362 5.69 20.75 -13.16
N PRO A 363 6.71 19.88 -13.31
CA PRO A 363 6.86 19.01 -14.48
C PRO A 363 5.74 17.97 -14.65
N MET A 364 4.97 17.66 -13.59
CA MET A 364 3.85 16.72 -13.65
C MET A 364 2.46 17.38 -13.66
N SER A 365 2.39 18.70 -13.83
CA SER A 365 1.12 19.46 -13.82
C SER A 365 0.09 18.98 -14.86
N ALA A 366 0.55 18.49 -16.01
CA ALA A 366 -0.33 17.89 -17.02
C ALA A 366 -1.09 16.64 -16.53
N GLY A 367 -0.61 15.97 -15.48
CA GLY A 367 -1.24 14.81 -14.87
C GLY A 367 -2.43 15.13 -13.95
N GLY A 368 -2.70 16.41 -13.66
CA GLY A 368 -3.86 16.82 -12.86
C GLY A 368 -3.77 16.46 -11.37
N TRP A 369 -2.56 16.33 -10.83
CA TRP A 369 -2.32 16.01 -9.42
C TRP A 369 -2.84 17.11 -8.49
N ASN A 370 -3.64 16.73 -7.48
CA ASN A 370 -4.13 17.65 -6.46
C ASN A 370 -3.06 17.85 -5.37
N THR A 371 -2.82 19.11 -4.97
CA THR A 371 -1.86 19.47 -3.91
C THR A 371 -2.48 20.01 -2.64
N ASP A 372 -3.79 20.26 -2.61
CA ASP A 372 -4.48 20.93 -1.51
C ASP A 372 -4.20 20.23 -0.17
N ARG A 373 -4.31 18.90 -0.18
CA ARG A 373 -4.07 18.08 1.01
C ARG A 373 -2.61 18.11 1.46
N ALA A 374 -1.67 18.06 0.52
CA ALA A 374 -0.24 18.13 0.82
C ALA A 374 0.13 19.49 1.44
N GLU A 375 -0.43 20.57 0.90
CA GLU A 375 -0.21 21.94 1.38
C GLU A 375 -0.81 22.17 2.78
N GLU A 376 -2.00 21.61 3.06
CA GLU A 376 -2.60 21.63 4.40
C GLU A 376 -1.69 20.95 5.44
N ILE A 377 -1.14 19.78 5.09
CA ILE A 377 -0.24 19.04 5.97
C ILE A 377 1.08 19.78 6.17
N LEU A 378 1.64 20.39 5.11
CA LEU A 378 2.84 21.22 5.22
C LEU A 378 2.63 22.42 6.16
N GLN A 379 1.46 23.06 6.10
CA GLN A 379 1.11 24.12 7.04
C GLN A 379 1.07 23.60 8.49
N TYR A 380 0.54 22.40 8.71
CA TYR A 380 0.57 21.75 10.02
C TYR A 380 2.01 21.51 10.51
N PHE A 381 2.89 20.96 9.67
CA PHE A 381 4.30 20.75 10.04
C PHE A 381 5.02 22.07 10.36
N GLY A 382 4.79 23.12 9.57
CA GLY A 382 5.34 24.45 9.84
C GLY A 382 4.95 25.03 11.20
N ASN A 383 3.74 24.72 11.68
CA ASN A 383 3.27 25.13 13.00
C ASN A 383 3.89 24.33 14.16
N LEU A 384 4.42 23.13 13.89
CA LEU A 384 5.11 22.30 14.89
C LEU A 384 6.58 22.69 15.06
N SER A 385 7.21 23.25 14.03
CA SER A 385 8.63 23.66 14.01
C SER A 385 8.92 25.03 14.65
N ILE A 386 8.04 25.52 15.55
CA ILE A 386 8.21 26.80 16.28
C ILE A 386 8.93 26.59 17.61
#